data_AF-A0A0D7A5H3-F1
#
_entry.id   AF-A0A0D7A5H3-F1
#
_cell.length_a   1.000
_cell.length_b   1.000
_cell.length_c   1.000
_cell.angle_alpha   90.00
_cell.angle_beta   90.00
_cell.angle_gamma   90.00
#
_symmetry.space_group_name_H-M   'P 1'
#
loop_
_entity.id
_entity.type
_entity.pdbx_description
1 polymer ?
#
loop_
_entity_poly.entity_id
_entity_poly.type
_entity_poly.pdbx_seq_one_letter_code
_entity_poly.pdbx_strand_id
1 'polypeptide(L)'
;TFCMPPDSMETNEILAFNGATSTSPNTPHVAFTFYFLETYCQLHHVCLQLSFDAISCTLMNLHKHPHNENLVRQLSSMYNIYLLILCFIESDVQAVLRQNQEAVQAQLICAPCMYRLEGEVPLNPSMLFCCDGNNSLKLINEIFQPGQPRCDNRQLKSFYFLEPEEVDHFKDDVAIAQAAAKAKRSDKQPLS
;
A
#
# COMPACT_ATOMS: atom_id res chain seq x y z
N THR A 1 8.50 20.99 -27.35
CA THR A 1 8.15 20.47 -28.69
C THR A 1 7.63 19.07 -28.51
N PHE A 2 6.32 18.85 -28.66
CA PHE A 2 5.73 17.51 -28.51
C PHE A 2 6.09 16.69 -29.75
N CYS A 3 6.94 15.67 -29.59
CA CYS A 3 7.17 14.70 -30.66
C CYS A 3 5.86 13.98 -30.98
N MET A 4 5.50 13.88 -32.25
CA MET A 4 4.37 13.04 -32.65
C MET A 4 4.69 11.57 -32.33
N PRO A 5 3.75 10.83 -31.71
CA PRO A 5 3.92 9.41 -31.50
C PRO A 5 3.94 8.67 -32.85
N PRO A 6 4.74 7.60 -33.01
CA PRO A 6 4.75 6.77 -34.22
C PRO A 6 3.38 6.12 -34.47
N ASP A 7 3.06 5.88 -35.75
CA ASP A 7 1.78 5.38 -36.27
C ASP A 7 1.30 4.02 -35.72
N SER A 8 2.06 3.40 -34.80
CA SER A 8 1.80 2.07 -34.22
C SER A 8 1.59 2.06 -32.70
N MET A 9 1.52 3.21 -32.03
CA MET A 9 1.29 3.24 -30.57
C MET A 9 -0.18 2.97 -30.23
N GLU A 10 -0.40 2.21 -29.16
CA GLU A 10 -1.75 2.00 -28.62
C GLU A 10 -2.29 3.31 -28.02
N THR A 11 -3.61 3.50 -28.02
CA THR A 11 -4.28 4.72 -27.54
C THR A 11 -3.83 5.14 -26.14
N ASN A 12 -3.62 4.18 -25.25
CA ASN A 12 -3.16 4.45 -23.89
C ASN A 12 -1.72 4.95 -23.81
N GLU A 13 -0.84 4.45 -24.68
CA GLU A 13 0.54 4.92 -24.72
C GLU A 13 0.61 6.37 -25.22
N ILE A 14 -0.21 6.70 -26.22
CA ILE A 14 -0.35 8.08 -26.72
C ILE A 14 -0.86 8.99 -25.59
N LEU A 15 -1.89 8.58 -24.86
CA LEU A 15 -2.40 9.35 -23.73
C LEU A 15 -1.33 9.52 -22.65
N ALA A 16 -0.62 8.44 -22.30
CA ALA A 16 0.41 8.45 -21.27
C ALA A 16 1.55 9.41 -21.65
N PHE A 17 1.97 9.40 -22.92
CA PHE A 17 2.94 10.35 -23.44
C PHE A 17 2.49 11.81 -23.31
N ASN A 18 1.18 12.06 -23.39
CA ASN A 18 0.58 13.39 -23.19
C ASN A 18 0.22 13.67 -21.71
N GLY A 19 0.62 12.82 -20.78
CA GLY A 19 0.42 13.02 -19.34
C GLY A 19 -0.95 12.60 -18.81
N ALA A 20 -1.68 11.74 -19.53
CA ALA A 20 -2.97 11.22 -19.12
C ALA A 20 -3.09 9.71 -19.31
N THR A 21 -4.05 9.08 -18.66
CA THR A 21 -4.32 7.66 -18.84
C THR A 21 -5.81 7.42 -18.84
N SER A 22 -6.25 6.45 -19.63
CA SER A 22 -7.67 6.14 -19.76
C SER A 22 -8.05 4.87 -19.02
N THR A 23 -9.36 4.73 -18.78
CA THR A 23 -9.95 3.55 -18.14
C THR A 23 -10.23 2.40 -19.11
N SER A 24 -10.08 2.61 -20.42
CA SER A 24 -10.46 1.64 -21.46
C SER A 24 -9.40 1.61 -22.57
N PRO A 25 -8.80 0.45 -22.87
CA PRO A 25 -7.73 0.37 -23.86
C PRO A 25 -8.19 0.68 -25.29
N ASN A 26 -9.43 0.33 -25.62
CA ASN A 26 -9.91 0.39 -27.00
C ASN A 26 -10.75 1.64 -27.29
N THR A 27 -11.59 2.06 -26.35
CA THR A 27 -12.54 3.16 -26.54
C THR A 27 -12.65 3.99 -25.26
N PRO A 28 -11.68 4.88 -25.00
CA PRO A 28 -11.70 5.70 -23.80
C PRO A 28 -12.75 6.81 -23.91
N HIS A 29 -13.75 6.78 -23.04
CA HIS A 29 -14.71 7.88 -22.86
C HIS A 29 -14.27 8.88 -21.79
N VAL A 30 -13.41 8.44 -20.87
CA VAL A 30 -12.89 9.23 -19.76
C VAL A 30 -11.40 8.96 -19.65
N ALA A 31 -10.62 10.03 -19.45
CA ALA A 31 -9.20 9.96 -19.15
C ALA A 31 -8.89 10.87 -17.96
N PHE A 32 -7.91 10.47 -17.17
CA PHE A 32 -7.44 11.22 -16.01
C PHE A 32 -5.98 11.61 -16.24
N THR A 33 -5.63 12.84 -15.90
CA THR A 33 -4.24 13.29 -15.99
C THR A 33 -3.43 12.71 -14.83
N PHE A 34 -2.15 12.41 -15.06
CA PHE A 34 -1.25 12.01 -13.98
C PHE A 34 -1.13 13.10 -12.92
N TYR A 35 -1.17 14.37 -13.33
CA TYR A 35 -1.20 15.51 -12.41
C TYR A 35 -2.38 15.47 -11.45
N PHE A 36 -3.58 15.15 -11.95
CA PHE A 36 -4.76 15.02 -11.09
C PHE A 36 -4.63 13.84 -10.13
N LEU A 37 -4.17 12.69 -10.62
CA LEU A 37 -3.98 11.49 -9.81
C LEU A 37 -2.95 11.72 -8.69
N GLU A 38 -1.83 12.38 -9.00
CA GLU A 38 -0.83 12.78 -8.03
C GLU A 38 -1.38 13.79 -7.01
N THR A 39 -2.14 14.78 -7.48
CA THR A 39 -2.80 15.75 -6.59
C THR A 39 -3.72 15.02 -5.61
N TYR A 40 -4.48 14.03 -6.10
CA TYR A 40 -5.33 13.21 -5.26
C TYR A 40 -4.52 12.35 -4.27
N CYS A 41 -3.37 11.77 -4.67
CA CYS A 41 -2.46 11.09 -3.73
C CYS A 41 -2.08 12.00 -2.56
N GLN A 42 -1.63 13.22 -2.86
CA GLN A 42 -1.19 14.16 -1.83
C GLN A 42 -2.35 14.61 -0.94
N LEU A 43 -3.53 14.85 -1.50
CA LEU A 43 -4.73 15.17 -0.72
C LEU A 43 -5.15 14.02 0.20
N HIS A 44 -5.09 12.79 -0.30
CA HIS A 44 -5.46 11.60 0.46
C HIS A 44 -4.45 11.29 1.58
N HIS A 45 -3.17 11.63 1.40
CA HIS A 45 -2.15 11.53 2.48
C HIS A 45 -2.47 12.45 3.66
N VAL A 46 -2.98 13.66 3.40
CA VAL A 46 -3.35 14.61 4.46
C VAL A 46 -4.72 14.29 5.05
N CYS A 47 -5.66 13.84 4.22
CA CYS A 47 -7.03 13.55 4.62
C CYS A 47 -7.47 12.17 4.10
N LEU A 48 -7.23 11.14 4.91
CA LEU A 48 -7.65 9.76 4.64
C LEU A 48 -9.18 9.59 4.52
N GLN A 49 -9.96 10.58 4.98
CA GLN A 49 -11.42 10.57 4.87
C GLN A 49 -11.92 11.04 3.50
N LEU A 50 -11.05 11.60 2.64
CA LEU A 50 -11.43 12.03 1.30
C LEU A 50 -11.63 10.80 0.40
N SER A 51 -12.88 10.35 0.30
CA SER A 51 -13.22 9.17 -0.49
C SER A 51 -13.18 9.44 -2.00
N PHE A 52 -13.08 8.36 -2.79
CA PHE A 52 -13.24 8.41 -4.25
C PHE A 52 -14.61 8.98 -4.65
N ASP A 53 -15.64 8.74 -3.85
CA ASP A 53 -16.97 9.27 -4.09
C ASP A 53 -17.02 10.79 -3.88
N ALA A 54 -16.39 11.30 -2.82
CA ALA A 54 -16.32 12.73 -2.54
C ALA A 54 -15.56 13.51 -3.62
N ILE A 55 -14.42 12.98 -4.09
CA ILE A 55 -13.67 13.63 -5.17
C ILE A 55 -14.41 13.51 -6.51
N SER A 56 -15.10 12.39 -6.78
CA SER A 56 -15.96 12.23 -7.96
C SER A 56 -17.13 13.23 -7.95
N CYS A 57 -17.80 13.40 -6.80
CA CYS A 57 -18.81 14.44 -6.60
C CYS A 57 -18.24 15.83 -6.89
N THR A 58 -17.04 16.11 -6.39
CA THR A 58 -16.36 17.39 -6.60
C THR A 58 -16.11 17.66 -8.09
N LEU A 59 -15.61 16.66 -8.82
CA LEU A 59 -15.42 16.76 -10.28
C LEU A 59 -16.76 16.98 -11.01
N MET A 60 -17.79 16.20 -10.68
CA MET A 60 -19.11 16.35 -11.31
C MET A 60 -19.71 17.73 -11.03
N ASN A 61 -19.60 18.24 -9.80
CA ASN A 61 -20.05 19.58 -9.44
C ASN A 61 -19.28 20.68 -10.19
N LEU A 62 -17.96 20.55 -10.34
CA LEU A 62 -17.13 21.48 -11.14
C LEU A 62 -17.60 21.54 -12.60
N HIS A 63 -17.99 20.39 -13.16
CA HIS A 63 -18.50 20.30 -14.53
C HIS A 63 -20.01 20.51 -14.65
N LYS A 64 -20.72 20.80 -13.55
CA LYS A 64 -22.19 20.94 -13.51
C LYS A 64 -22.94 19.71 -14.03
N HIS A 65 -22.40 18.53 -13.77
CA HIS A 65 -23.03 17.25 -14.10
C HIS A 65 -23.61 16.58 -12.84
N PRO A 66 -24.64 15.75 -12.98
CA PRO A 66 -25.13 14.93 -11.88
C PRO A 66 -24.07 13.91 -11.45
N HIS A 67 -24.19 13.42 -10.22
CA HIS A 67 -23.34 12.34 -9.71
C HIS A 67 -23.42 11.10 -10.61
N ASN A 68 -22.27 10.44 -10.79
CA ASN A 68 -22.13 9.27 -11.65
C ASN A 68 -21.29 8.21 -10.94
N GLU A 69 -21.93 7.13 -10.50
CA GLU A 69 -21.28 6.00 -9.84
C GLU A 69 -20.23 5.31 -10.73
N ASN A 70 -20.42 5.32 -12.05
CA ASN A 70 -19.45 4.74 -12.97
C ASN A 70 -18.13 5.51 -12.95
N LEU A 71 -18.18 6.83 -12.75
CA LEU A 71 -16.98 7.65 -12.64
C LEU A 71 -16.19 7.31 -11.38
N VAL A 72 -16.88 7.01 -10.27
CA VAL A 72 -16.23 6.58 -9.02
C VAL A 72 -15.43 5.29 -9.24
N ARG A 73 -16.05 4.31 -9.92
CA ARG A 73 -15.39 3.04 -10.25
C ARG A 73 -14.20 3.26 -11.19
N GLN A 74 -14.40 4.05 -12.24
CA GLN A 74 -13.35 4.41 -13.20
C GLN A 74 -12.16 5.10 -12.52
N LEU A 75 -12.43 6.06 -11.65
CA LEU A 75 -11.40 6.77 -10.90
C LEU A 75 -10.64 5.83 -9.96
N SER A 76 -11.34 4.97 -9.21
CA SER A 76 -10.69 4.00 -8.33
C SER A 76 -9.80 3.03 -9.11
N SER A 77 -10.28 2.51 -10.25
CA SER A 77 -9.48 1.67 -11.14
C SER A 77 -8.25 2.41 -11.67
N MET A 78 -8.39 3.66 -12.11
CA MET A 78 -7.26 4.43 -12.62
C MET A 78 -6.25 4.81 -11.57
N TYR A 79 -6.70 5.12 -10.36
CA TYR A 79 -5.82 5.38 -9.25
C TYR A 79 -4.98 4.15 -8.91
N ASN A 80 -5.55 2.94 -8.94
CA ASN A 80 -4.78 1.72 -8.76
C ASN A 80 -3.72 1.53 -9.86
N ILE A 81 -4.08 1.78 -11.13
CA ILE A 81 -3.14 1.70 -12.26
C ILE A 81 -2.01 2.73 -12.09
N TYR A 82 -2.34 3.95 -11.66
CA TYR A 82 -1.36 4.99 -11.38
C TYR A 82 -0.36 4.57 -10.31
N LEU A 83 -0.85 4.04 -9.18
CA LEU A 83 0.03 3.52 -8.13
C LEU A 83 0.91 2.37 -8.63
N LEU A 84 0.39 1.47 -9.47
CA LEU A 84 1.19 0.41 -10.09
C LEU A 84 2.31 0.97 -10.97
N ILE A 85 2.02 1.99 -11.79
CA ILE A 85 3.04 2.67 -12.61
C ILE A 85 4.14 3.24 -11.71
N LEU A 86 3.78 3.93 -10.62
CA LEU A 86 4.75 4.44 -9.65
C LEU A 86 5.59 3.33 -9.03
N CYS A 87 4.97 2.21 -8.64
CA CYS A 87 5.68 1.04 -8.10
C CYS A 87 6.69 0.46 -9.11
N PHE A 88 6.32 0.35 -10.39
CA PHE A 88 7.24 -0.13 -11.42
C PHE A 88 8.41 0.84 -11.63
N ILE A 89 8.14 2.14 -11.70
CA ILE A 89 9.19 3.16 -11.82
C ILE A 89 10.14 3.10 -10.62
N GLU A 90 9.60 3.01 -9.40
CA GLU A 90 10.40 2.88 -8.18
C GLU A 90 11.27 1.62 -8.20
N SER A 91 10.72 0.48 -8.63
CA SER A 91 11.46 -0.78 -8.80
C SER A 91 12.61 -0.64 -9.80
N ASP A 92 12.37 0.01 -10.94
CA ASP A 92 13.41 0.25 -11.96
C ASP A 92 14.51 1.17 -11.43
N VAL A 93 14.14 2.24 -10.72
CA VAL A 93 15.09 3.16 -10.06
C VAL A 93 15.93 2.40 -9.03
N GLN A 94 15.31 1.59 -8.18
CA GLN A 94 16.02 0.78 -7.18
C GLN A 94 16.96 -0.23 -7.84
N ALA A 95 16.56 -0.86 -8.96
CA ALA A 95 17.41 -1.77 -9.71
C ALA A 95 18.65 -1.06 -10.28
N VAL A 96 18.48 0.14 -10.87
CA VAL A 96 19.58 0.96 -11.41
C VAL A 96 20.53 1.41 -10.29
N LEU A 97 19.99 1.78 -9.13
CA LEU A 97 20.78 2.15 -7.96
C LEU A 97 21.41 0.95 -7.23
N ARG A 98 21.18 -0.28 -7.70
CA ARG A 98 21.62 -1.54 -7.06
C ARG A 98 21.10 -1.70 -5.63
N GLN A 99 19.93 -1.15 -5.36
CA GLN A 99 19.23 -1.20 -4.08
C GLN A 99 18.13 -2.25 -4.09
N ASN A 100 17.98 -3.07 -5.13
CA ASN A 100 16.94 -4.09 -5.23
C ASN A 100 17.21 -5.37 -4.40
N GLN A 101 18.36 -5.45 -3.73
CA GLN A 101 18.69 -6.59 -2.85
C GLN A 101 18.22 -6.30 -1.42
N GLU A 102 17.51 -7.26 -0.83
CA GLU A 102 17.02 -7.15 0.56
C GLU A 102 18.13 -6.82 1.56
N ALA A 103 19.31 -7.44 1.41
CA ALA A 103 20.46 -7.17 2.27
C ALA A 103 20.95 -5.71 2.17
N VAL A 104 20.84 -5.10 0.99
CA VAL A 104 21.21 -3.69 0.76
C VAL A 104 20.11 -2.78 1.28
N GLN A 105 18.83 -3.09 1.04
CA GLN A 105 17.72 -2.31 1.60
C GLN A 105 17.73 -2.32 3.12
N ALA A 106 17.99 -3.47 3.76
CA ALA A 106 18.12 -3.59 5.21
C ALA A 106 19.23 -2.68 5.78
N GLN A 107 20.30 -2.42 5.01
CA GLN A 107 21.37 -1.50 5.41
C GLN A 107 21.03 -0.03 5.14
N LEU A 108 20.21 0.25 4.11
CA LEU A 108 19.80 1.60 3.73
C LEU A 108 18.59 2.10 4.53
N ILE A 109 17.80 1.20 5.09
CA ILE A 109 16.63 1.55 5.89
C ILE A 109 17.08 2.13 7.21
N CYS A 110 16.86 3.44 7.35
CA CYS A 110 16.82 4.07 8.65
C CYS A 110 15.50 3.69 9.32
N ALA A 111 15.46 2.50 9.93
CA ALA A 111 14.43 2.17 10.91
C ALA A 111 14.59 3.21 12.03
N PRO A 112 13.60 4.03 12.39
CA PRO A 112 13.80 5.46 12.70
C PRO A 112 14.70 5.87 13.90
N CYS A 113 15.42 4.95 14.55
CA CYS A 113 16.45 5.21 15.55
C CYS A 113 17.40 4.01 15.84
N MET A 114 17.56 3.04 14.93
CA MET A 114 18.48 1.89 15.18
C MET A 114 19.96 2.17 14.91
N TYR A 115 20.30 3.35 14.36
CA TYR A 115 21.68 3.75 14.12
C TYR A 115 22.33 4.20 15.44
N ARG A 116 23.16 3.34 16.03
CA ARG A 116 23.92 3.67 17.26
C ARG A 116 25.21 4.39 16.90
N LEU A 117 25.43 5.56 17.50
CA LEU A 117 26.68 6.31 17.33
C LEU A 117 27.76 5.78 18.28
N GLU A 118 29.02 5.88 17.87
CA GLU A 118 30.14 5.60 18.76
C GLU A 118 30.11 6.56 19.96
N GLY A 119 30.03 6.02 21.17
CA GLY A 119 29.96 6.79 22.42
C GLY A 119 28.56 7.13 22.92
N GLU A 120 27.50 6.68 22.25
CA GLU A 120 26.13 6.86 22.73
C GLU A 120 25.83 6.00 23.98
N VAL A 121 25.11 6.58 24.96
CA VAL A 121 24.75 5.88 26.20
C VAL A 121 23.67 4.84 25.90
N PRO A 122 23.84 3.57 26.31
CA PRO A 122 22.84 2.54 26.06
C PRO A 122 21.55 2.85 26.83
N LEU A 123 20.45 3.00 26.10
CA LEU A 123 19.11 3.12 26.66
C LEU A 123 18.60 1.76 27.17
N ASN A 124 17.88 1.75 28.30
CA ASN A 124 17.18 0.57 28.83
C ASN A 124 15.73 0.93 29.22
N PRO A 125 14.71 0.54 28.44
CA PRO A 125 14.80 -0.28 27.22
C PRO A 125 15.44 0.49 26.06
N SER A 126 16.17 -0.23 25.18
CA SER A 126 16.89 0.38 24.05
C SER A 126 15.99 0.90 22.93
N MET A 127 14.71 0.52 22.96
CA MET A 127 13.70 0.97 22.02
C MET A 127 12.32 0.83 22.66
N LEU A 128 11.46 1.82 22.43
CA LEU A 128 10.02 1.70 22.63
C LEU A 128 9.37 1.74 21.26
N PHE A 129 8.63 0.70 20.92
CA PHE A 129 7.99 0.57 19.63
C PHE A 129 6.48 0.45 19.82
N CYS A 130 5.74 1.33 19.15
CA CYS A 130 4.28 1.31 19.11
C CYS A 130 3.87 0.97 17.68
N CYS A 131 3.47 -0.28 17.46
CA CYS A 131 2.77 -0.66 16.24
C CYS A 131 1.28 -0.44 16.45
N ASP A 132 0.66 0.41 15.61
CA ASP A 132 -0.78 0.34 15.45
C ASP A 132 -1.09 -0.92 14.63
N GLY A 133 -1.51 -1.97 15.32
CA GLY A 133 -1.90 -3.23 14.66
C GLY A 133 -3.22 -3.13 13.91
N ASN A 134 -3.84 -1.94 13.84
CA ASN A 134 -5.16 -1.71 13.27
C ASN A 134 -6.18 -2.77 13.76
N ASN A 135 -6.05 -3.18 15.03
CA ASN A 135 -6.85 -4.25 15.62
C ASN A 135 -8.30 -3.82 15.89
N SER A 136 -8.62 -2.53 15.72
CA SER A 136 -9.99 -2.01 15.84
C SER A 136 -10.94 -2.64 14.81
N LEU A 137 -10.45 -2.98 13.61
CA LEU A 137 -11.27 -3.67 12.60
C LEU A 137 -11.63 -5.11 13.00
N LYS A 138 -10.81 -5.79 13.80
CA LYS A 138 -11.07 -7.17 14.27
C LYS A 138 -12.18 -7.25 15.33
N LEU A 139 -12.62 -6.11 15.86
CA LEU A 139 -13.67 -6.04 16.89
C LEU A 139 -15.07 -5.79 16.31
N ILE A 140 -15.18 -5.54 15.01
CA ILE A 140 -16.47 -5.34 14.35
C ILE A 140 -17.03 -6.74 14.02
N ASN A 141 -18.06 -7.15 14.75
CA ASN A 141 -18.80 -8.39 14.54
C ASN A 141 -19.21 -8.50 13.06
N GLU A 142 -19.12 -9.70 12.47
CA GLU A 142 -19.54 -10.01 11.10
C GLU A 142 -20.97 -9.53 10.79
N ILE A 143 -21.85 -9.52 11.81
CA ILE A 143 -23.22 -8.97 11.71
C ILE A 143 -23.24 -7.48 11.30
N PHE A 144 -22.20 -6.72 11.66
CA PHE A 144 -22.04 -5.30 11.35
C PHE A 144 -21.10 -5.05 10.15
N GLN A 145 -20.63 -6.10 9.46
CA GLN A 145 -19.89 -5.99 8.20
C GLN A 145 -20.78 -6.48 7.04
N PRO A 146 -21.85 -5.74 6.66
CA PRO A 146 -22.68 -6.14 5.54
C PRO A 146 -21.86 -6.12 4.24
N GLY A 147 -21.67 -7.27 3.62
CA GLY A 147 -20.98 -7.40 2.32
C GLY A 147 -20.18 -8.69 2.20
N GLN A 148 -19.63 -8.91 1.01
CA GLN A 148 -18.59 -9.93 0.81
C GLN A 148 -17.24 -9.31 1.18
N PRO A 149 -16.38 -9.99 1.95
CA PRO A 149 -15.04 -9.51 2.21
C PRO A 149 -14.32 -9.34 0.87
N ARG A 150 -13.80 -8.13 0.63
CA ARG A 150 -13.02 -7.87 -0.56
C ARG A 150 -11.65 -8.48 -0.37
N CYS A 151 -11.38 -9.61 -1.02
CA CYS A 151 -10.02 -10.14 -1.08
C CYS A 151 -9.12 -9.11 -1.78
N ASP A 152 -8.09 -8.66 -1.07
CA ASP A 152 -7.01 -7.92 -1.67
C ASP A 152 -5.99 -8.92 -2.22
N ASN A 153 -5.93 -9.02 -3.55
CA ASN A 153 -4.99 -9.90 -4.25
C ASN A 153 -3.79 -9.13 -4.80
N ARG A 154 -3.60 -7.88 -4.37
CA ARG A 154 -2.45 -7.08 -4.78
C ARG A 154 -1.20 -7.63 -4.08
N GLN A 155 -0.21 -8.00 -4.89
CA GLN A 155 1.13 -8.32 -4.41
C GLN A 155 1.96 -7.04 -4.44
N LEU A 156 2.51 -6.66 -3.29
CA LEU A 156 3.31 -5.45 -3.17
C LEU A 156 4.75 -5.88 -2.89
N LYS A 157 5.44 -6.30 -3.95
CA LYS A 157 6.86 -6.70 -3.90
C LYS A 157 7.72 -5.51 -3.48
N SER A 158 7.90 -5.35 -2.19
CA SER A 158 8.62 -4.27 -1.55
C SER A 158 9.23 -4.81 -0.28
N PHE A 159 10.44 -4.39 0.05
CA PHE A 159 11.10 -4.79 1.30
C PHE A 159 10.30 -4.40 2.55
N TYR A 160 9.45 -3.39 2.45
CA TYR A 160 8.64 -2.91 3.58
C TYR A 160 7.40 -3.78 3.86
N PHE A 161 7.00 -4.63 2.92
CA PHE A 161 5.78 -5.43 3.01
C PHE A 161 6.13 -6.91 2.90
N LEU A 162 5.65 -7.69 3.86
CA LEU A 162 5.71 -9.16 3.80
C LEU A 162 4.43 -9.69 3.18
N GLU A 163 4.56 -10.66 2.29
CA GLU A 163 3.38 -11.30 1.69
C GLU A 163 2.69 -12.19 2.74
N PRO A 164 1.37 -12.40 2.63
CA PRO A 164 0.62 -13.18 3.62
C PRO A 164 1.19 -14.57 3.87
N GLU A 165 1.69 -15.22 2.81
CA GLU A 165 2.30 -16.56 2.89
C GLU A 165 3.53 -16.58 3.79
N GLU A 166 4.33 -15.51 3.80
CA GLU A 166 5.53 -15.38 4.63
C GLU A 166 5.18 -15.18 6.12
N VAL A 167 4.10 -14.44 6.37
CA VAL A 167 3.60 -14.18 7.73
C VAL A 167 2.91 -15.42 8.31
N ASP A 168 2.18 -16.18 7.48
CA ASP A 168 1.42 -17.36 7.90
C ASP A 168 2.31 -18.49 8.44
N HIS A 169 3.60 -18.50 8.12
CA HIS A 169 4.58 -19.40 8.74
C HIS A 169 4.62 -19.27 10.27
N PHE A 170 4.31 -18.09 10.82
CA PHE A 170 4.35 -17.80 12.26
C PHE A 170 2.99 -17.93 12.95
N LYS A 171 1.93 -18.38 12.26
CA LYS A 171 0.56 -18.34 12.80
C LYS A 171 0.39 -19.14 14.11
N ASP A 172 1.15 -20.24 14.26
CA ASP A 172 1.03 -21.17 15.38
C ASP A 172 2.05 -20.90 16.49
N ASP A 173 3.02 -20.00 16.27
CA ASP A 173 4.15 -19.76 17.16
C ASP A 173 3.73 -19.35 18.58
N VAL A 174 2.70 -18.53 18.69
CA VAL A 174 2.18 -18.08 19.99
C VAL A 174 1.57 -19.25 20.77
N ALA A 175 0.81 -20.12 20.10
CA ALA A 175 0.21 -21.28 20.72
C ALA A 175 1.28 -22.29 21.17
N ILE A 176 2.29 -22.52 20.32
CA ILE A 176 3.45 -23.38 20.62
C ILE A 176 4.22 -22.83 21.84
N ALA A 177 4.50 -21.52 21.87
CA ALA A 177 5.22 -20.88 22.98
C ALA A 177 4.43 -20.96 24.30
N GLN A 178 3.12 -20.76 24.26
CA GLN A 178 2.25 -20.90 25.44
C GLN A 178 2.20 -22.33 25.96
N ALA A 179 2.11 -23.31 25.06
CA ALA A 179 2.14 -24.72 25.42
C ALA A 179 3.49 -25.10 26.08
N ALA A 180 4.60 -24.64 25.52
CA ALA A 180 5.94 -24.85 26.08
C ALA A 180 6.11 -24.18 27.46
N ALA A 181 5.58 -22.97 27.65
CA ALA A 181 5.60 -22.29 28.94
C ALA A 181 4.74 -23.01 30.00
N LYS A 182 3.60 -23.59 29.59
CA LYS A 182 2.73 -24.38 30.46
C LYS A 182 3.42 -25.68 30.91
N ALA A 183 4.09 -26.39 30.00
CA ALA A 183 4.86 -27.60 30.31
C ALA A 183 6.01 -27.33 31.29
N LYS A 184 6.75 -26.22 31.10
CA LYS A 184 7.82 -25.81 32.03
C LYS A 184 7.31 -25.42 33.43
N ARG A 185 6.05 -25.00 33.56
CA ARG A 185 5.44 -24.68 34.85
C ARG A 185 4.98 -25.94 35.59
N SER A 186 4.49 -26.96 34.88
CA SER A 186 4.13 -28.25 35.50
C SER A 186 5.34 -29.03 36.00
N ASP A 187 6.48 -28.95 35.29
CA ASP A 187 7.75 -29.60 35.72
C ASP A 187 8.40 -28.94 36.96
N LYS A 188 7.99 -27.73 37.33
CA LYS A 188 8.54 -26.98 38.48
C LYS A 188 7.69 -27.07 39.75
N GLN A 189 6.59 -27.83 39.76
CA GLN A 189 5.89 -28.14 41.01
C GLN A 189 6.69 -29.20 41.78
N PRO A 190 7.24 -28.90 42.98
CA PRO A 190 7.97 -29.90 43.75
C PRO A 190 6.98 -30.98 44.21
N LEU A 191 7.37 -32.25 44.06
CA LEU A 191 6.68 -33.37 44.71
C LEU A 191 6.63 -33.07 46.22
N SER A 192 5.42 -32.89 46.74
CA SER A 192 5.12 -32.87 48.17
C SER A 192 5.22 -34.27 48.76
#